data_AF-A0A0F6YIQ9-F1
#
_entry.id   AF-A0A0F6YIQ9-F1
#
_cell.length_a   1.000
_cell.length_b   1.000
_cell.length_c   1.000
_cell.angle_alpha   90.00
_cell.angle_beta   90.00
_cell.angle_gamma   90.00
#
_symmetry.space_group_name_H-M   'P 1'
#
loop_
_entity.id
_entity.type
_entity.pdbx_description
1 polymer ?
#
loop_
_entity_poly.entity_id
_entity_poly.type
_entity_poly.pdbx_seq_one_letter_code
_entity_poly.pdbx_strand_id
1 'polypeptide(L)'
;MAEDSTPPQAPPHARLPIDPGGDVGWDEDFLFHLSRGSELLLENRVVEAKEQLERALAYRPADAKGQDLLAGVYFRLGVYPRAIELWRGLVRTFPRDATLRVNLGLALFKTGQPEDALDHLRRALEVDPEHARAWGYVGLIKWRLGKLQEARDAFARGGQASMARRMEELVASSAGVLDVPPSEVRADDREVTEVRTTADAAIGRLGDDASLVLETTREAAHERKATGQWRVHEAGADPIPRSAHPTRPTPADAPMSLASLLDWWAPSVPSGEPLVVSSSGALLLSTEGALHARETGVRLVRGTPTSGPVTRRFRRPTDERLGDEEPILRWQGPLLAVITPRAGERFQALRIDDDVLYVVERFIAAFDDRVTFESGRLPEHAGAGRLALFRGSGSLVLRLPRPPTAVSVRTGEDVRVAPESLLGWTGRLFPLDEAVRDPEGDAILALRGDGTILLV
;
A
#
# COMPACT_ATOMS: atom_id res chain seq x y z
N MET A 1 42.79 -74.45 -1.75
CA MET A 1 43.89 -73.47 -1.66
C MET A 1 43.74 -72.49 -2.80
N ALA A 2 43.43 -71.24 -2.44
CA ALA A 2 43.50 -69.99 -3.20
C ALA A 2 42.22 -69.19 -2.86
N GLU A 3 42.37 -68.33 -1.86
CA GLU A 3 41.50 -67.18 -1.62
C GLU A 3 41.63 -66.24 -2.82
N ASP A 4 40.51 -65.82 -3.40
CA ASP A 4 40.48 -64.61 -4.23
C ASP A 4 39.52 -63.63 -3.58
N SER A 5 40.07 -62.49 -3.20
CA SER A 5 39.43 -61.47 -2.39
C SER A 5 38.91 -60.37 -3.31
N THR A 6 37.59 -60.16 -3.36
CA THR A 6 37.06 -58.85 -3.73
C THR A 6 35.78 -58.55 -2.93
N PRO A 7 35.63 -57.37 -2.33
CA PRO A 7 34.57 -57.05 -1.36
C PRO A 7 33.18 -56.88 -2.01
N PRO A 8 32.10 -56.94 -1.21
CA PRO A 8 30.74 -57.17 -1.70
C PRO A 8 30.17 -55.98 -2.47
N GLN A 9 29.61 -56.30 -3.64
CA GLN A 9 28.82 -55.41 -4.48
C GLN A 9 27.61 -54.88 -3.70
N ALA A 10 27.38 -53.57 -3.84
CA ALA A 10 26.16 -52.91 -3.36
C ALA A 10 24.92 -53.56 -4.02
N PRO A 11 23.84 -53.79 -3.26
CA PRO A 11 22.62 -54.40 -3.78
C PRO A 11 21.96 -53.50 -4.84
N PRO A 12 21.23 -54.11 -5.80
CA PRO A 12 20.77 -53.45 -7.01
C PRO A 12 19.80 -52.32 -6.69
N HIS A 13 19.93 -51.21 -7.42
CA HIS A 13 18.96 -50.11 -7.44
C HIS A 13 17.54 -50.69 -7.53
N ALA A 14 16.77 -50.53 -6.46
CA ALA A 14 15.34 -50.71 -6.50
C ALA A 14 14.80 -49.72 -7.53
N ARG A 15 14.50 -50.22 -8.73
CA ARG A 15 13.75 -49.50 -9.74
C ARG A 15 12.40 -49.19 -9.12
N LEU A 16 12.20 -47.92 -8.76
CA LEU A 16 10.87 -47.38 -8.52
C LEU A 16 10.02 -47.61 -9.79
N PRO A 17 8.71 -47.85 -9.66
CA PRO A 17 7.85 -48.11 -10.79
C PRO A 17 7.88 -46.88 -11.70
N ILE A 18 8.40 -47.06 -12.92
CA ILE A 18 8.18 -46.10 -13.99
C ILE A 18 6.74 -46.33 -14.43
N ASP A 19 5.83 -45.50 -13.93
CA ASP A 19 4.49 -45.37 -14.50
C ASP A 19 4.62 -44.70 -15.87
N PRO A 20 4.21 -45.33 -16.98
CA PRO A 20 4.26 -44.73 -18.31
C PRO A 20 3.21 -43.62 -18.53
N GLY A 21 2.44 -43.23 -17.49
CA GLY A 21 1.39 -42.21 -17.57
C GLY A 21 1.64 -40.90 -16.80
N GLY A 22 2.78 -40.73 -16.12
CA GLY A 22 3.03 -39.59 -15.21
C GLY A 22 3.94 -38.52 -15.81
N ASP A 23 3.36 -37.45 -16.36
CA ASP A 23 4.01 -36.12 -16.46
C ASP A 23 3.02 -34.99 -16.87
N VAL A 24 1.89 -35.34 -17.51
CA VAL A 24 0.98 -34.33 -18.08
C VAL A 24 0.19 -33.57 -17.00
N GLY A 25 -0.25 -34.27 -15.94
CA GLY A 25 -1.09 -33.65 -14.90
C GLY A 25 -0.33 -32.66 -14.01
N TRP A 26 0.92 -32.97 -13.65
CA TRP A 26 1.73 -32.06 -12.83
C TRP A 26 2.15 -30.80 -13.60
N ASP A 27 2.30 -30.94 -14.92
CA ASP A 27 2.58 -29.83 -15.82
C ASP A 27 1.38 -28.90 -15.98
N GLU A 28 0.17 -29.46 -16.13
CA GLU A 28 -1.07 -28.70 -16.17
C GLU A 28 -1.34 -27.97 -14.84
N ASP A 29 -1.18 -28.66 -13.70
CA ASP A 29 -1.38 -28.06 -12.37
C ASP A 29 -0.33 -26.98 -12.06
N PHE A 30 0.94 -27.22 -12.41
CA PHE A 30 2.00 -26.22 -12.31
C PHE A 30 1.67 -24.97 -13.13
N LEU A 31 1.35 -25.15 -14.42
CA LEU A 31 1.07 -24.03 -15.32
C LEU A 31 -0.20 -23.28 -14.91
N PHE A 32 -1.22 -23.99 -14.43
CA PHE A 32 -2.43 -23.39 -13.88
C PHE A 32 -2.10 -22.48 -12.71
N HIS A 33 -1.40 -23.01 -11.70
CA HIS A 33 -1.04 -22.24 -10.50
C HIS A 33 -0.06 -21.10 -10.78
N LEU A 34 0.91 -21.30 -11.67
CA LEU A 34 1.86 -20.26 -12.08
C LEU A 34 1.14 -19.12 -12.83
N SER A 35 0.28 -19.46 -13.79
CA SER A 35 -0.48 -18.48 -14.57
C SER A 35 -1.45 -17.73 -13.67
N ARG A 36 -2.16 -18.46 -12.80
CA ARG A 36 -3.07 -17.87 -11.82
C ARG A 36 -2.34 -16.95 -10.86
N GLY A 37 -1.18 -17.37 -10.34
CA GLY A 37 -0.33 -16.54 -9.48
C GLY A 37 0.13 -15.26 -10.17
N SER A 38 0.52 -15.35 -11.45
CA SER A 38 0.88 -14.20 -12.28
C SER A 38 -0.30 -13.25 -12.55
N GLU A 39 -1.48 -13.78 -12.87
CA GLU A 39 -2.71 -13.00 -13.06
C GLU A 39 -3.09 -12.25 -11.77
N LEU A 40 -3.06 -12.96 -10.64
CA LEU A 40 -3.35 -12.38 -9.34
C LEU A 40 -2.36 -11.25 -9.00
N LEU A 41 -1.08 -11.36 -9.39
CA LEU A 41 -0.11 -10.27 -9.27
C LEU A 41 -0.46 -9.03 -10.11
N LEU A 42 -0.99 -9.22 -11.32
CA LEU A 42 -1.47 -8.13 -12.19
C LEU A 42 -2.73 -7.47 -11.61
N GLU A 43 -3.60 -8.25 -10.97
CA GLU A 43 -4.79 -7.79 -10.24
C GLU A 43 -4.46 -7.21 -8.84
N ASN A 44 -3.18 -7.13 -8.48
CA ASN A 44 -2.67 -6.72 -7.17
C ASN A 44 -3.21 -7.54 -5.98
N ARG A 45 -3.57 -8.82 -6.20
CA ARG A 45 -4.00 -9.80 -5.18
C ARG A 45 -2.78 -10.53 -4.60
N VAL A 46 -1.89 -9.79 -3.96
CA VAL A 46 -0.54 -10.26 -3.59
C VAL A 46 -0.56 -11.49 -2.67
N VAL A 47 -1.47 -11.56 -1.69
CA VAL A 47 -1.58 -12.71 -0.76
C VAL A 47 -2.06 -13.97 -1.48
N GLU A 48 -3.06 -13.87 -2.35
CA GLU A 48 -3.54 -15.04 -3.10
C GLU A 48 -2.54 -15.46 -4.17
N ALA A 49 -1.83 -14.51 -4.77
CA ALA A 49 -0.72 -14.82 -5.66
C ALA A 49 0.36 -15.60 -4.93
N LYS A 50 0.66 -15.28 -3.66
CA LYS A 50 1.57 -16.06 -2.81
C LYS A 50 1.15 -17.53 -2.77
N GLU A 51 -0.10 -17.80 -2.42
CA GLU A 51 -0.61 -19.17 -2.28
C GLU A 51 -0.54 -19.95 -3.59
N GLN A 52 -0.92 -19.31 -4.70
CA GLN A 52 -0.86 -19.97 -6.02
C GLN A 52 0.58 -20.22 -6.45
N LEU A 53 1.50 -19.28 -6.23
CA LEU A 53 2.91 -19.45 -6.59
C LEU A 53 3.62 -20.46 -5.68
N GLU A 54 3.26 -20.53 -4.39
CA GLU A 54 3.73 -21.59 -3.48
C GLU A 54 3.23 -22.96 -3.92
N ARG A 55 1.99 -23.08 -4.38
CA ARG A 55 1.47 -24.33 -4.98
C ARG A 55 2.18 -24.68 -6.28
N ALA A 56 2.39 -23.71 -7.17
CA ALA A 56 3.16 -23.94 -8.40
C ALA A 56 4.58 -24.46 -8.07
N LEU A 57 5.26 -23.80 -7.12
CA LEU A 57 6.60 -24.20 -6.71
C LEU A 57 6.63 -25.49 -5.87
N ALA A 58 5.50 -25.96 -5.33
CA ALA A 58 5.43 -27.30 -4.75
C ALA A 58 5.55 -28.39 -5.83
N TYR A 59 5.02 -28.15 -7.03
CA TYR A 59 5.20 -29.05 -8.19
C TYR A 59 6.59 -28.90 -8.81
N ARG A 60 7.07 -27.66 -8.99
CA ARG A 60 8.40 -27.38 -9.58
C ARG A 60 9.20 -26.39 -8.74
N PRO A 61 9.91 -26.86 -7.69
CA PRO A 61 10.63 -25.98 -6.76
C PRO A 61 11.74 -25.15 -7.40
N ALA A 62 12.32 -25.63 -8.51
CA ALA A 62 13.44 -24.98 -9.21
C ALA A 62 13.00 -24.08 -10.38
N ASP A 63 11.70 -23.87 -10.58
CA ASP A 63 11.23 -23.01 -11.68
C ASP A 63 11.60 -21.55 -11.44
N ALA A 64 12.45 -21.00 -12.32
CA ALA A 64 13.00 -19.66 -12.16
C ALA A 64 11.94 -18.56 -12.20
N LYS A 65 10.92 -18.72 -13.06
CA LYS A 65 9.85 -17.73 -13.22
C LYS A 65 8.93 -17.72 -12.00
N GLY A 66 8.55 -18.90 -11.50
CA GLY A 66 7.77 -19.04 -10.28
C GLY A 66 8.50 -18.46 -9.07
N GLN A 67 9.81 -18.73 -8.94
CA GLN A 67 10.64 -18.16 -7.88
C GLN A 67 10.75 -16.63 -7.98
N ASP A 68 10.92 -16.05 -9.18
CA ASP A 68 10.99 -14.60 -9.37
C ASP A 68 9.65 -13.93 -9.03
N LEU A 69 8.53 -14.52 -9.49
CA LEU A 69 7.19 -14.03 -9.16
C LEU A 69 6.92 -14.12 -7.65
N LEU A 70 7.32 -15.22 -6.99
CA LEU A 70 7.15 -15.38 -5.54
C LEU A 70 8.05 -14.41 -4.76
N ALA A 71 9.27 -14.14 -5.23
CA ALA A 71 10.13 -13.11 -4.65
C ALA A 71 9.50 -11.71 -4.77
N GLY A 72 8.90 -11.39 -5.93
CA GLY A 72 8.13 -10.18 -6.13
C GLY A 72 6.91 -10.07 -5.21
N VAL A 73 6.22 -11.19 -4.94
CA VAL A 73 5.14 -11.27 -3.94
C VAL A 73 5.68 -10.94 -2.55
N TYR A 74 6.74 -11.61 -2.10
CA TYR A 74 7.33 -11.36 -0.78
C TYR A 74 7.79 -9.93 -0.61
N PHE A 75 8.35 -9.33 -1.67
CA PHE A 75 8.73 -7.93 -1.67
C PHE A 75 7.54 -6.98 -1.49
N ARG A 76 6.42 -7.23 -2.19
CA ARG A 76 5.19 -6.41 -2.05
C ARG A 76 4.52 -6.56 -0.69
N LEU A 77 4.66 -7.72 -0.05
CA LEU A 77 4.17 -7.97 1.31
C LEU A 77 5.09 -7.40 2.41
N GLY A 78 6.20 -6.74 2.05
CA GLY A 78 7.18 -6.23 3.01
C GLY A 78 8.06 -7.32 3.63
N VAL A 79 7.94 -8.59 3.20
CA VAL A 79 8.75 -9.71 3.67
C VAL A 79 10.07 -9.73 2.89
N TYR A 80 10.84 -8.65 3.00
CA TYR A 80 12.06 -8.43 2.24
C TYR A 80 13.13 -9.52 2.40
N PRO A 81 13.35 -10.14 3.58
CA PRO A 81 14.37 -11.20 3.70
C PRO A 81 14.13 -12.40 2.78
N ARG A 82 12.88 -12.86 2.66
CA ARG A 82 12.53 -13.98 1.75
C ARG A 82 12.66 -13.60 0.28
N ALA A 83 12.29 -12.37 -0.07
CA ALA A 83 12.48 -11.87 -1.44
C ALA A 83 13.97 -11.82 -1.83
N ILE A 84 14.81 -11.31 -0.91
CA ILE A 84 16.27 -11.25 -1.09
C ILE A 84 16.86 -12.65 -1.25
N GLU A 85 16.43 -13.63 -0.45
CA GLU A 85 16.91 -15.00 -0.53
C GLU A 85 16.63 -15.63 -1.91
N LEU A 86 15.38 -15.57 -2.37
CA LEU A 86 14.98 -16.09 -3.67
C LEU A 86 15.72 -15.39 -4.81
N TRP A 87 15.78 -14.05 -4.81
CA TRP A 87 16.50 -13.30 -5.84
C TRP A 87 18.02 -13.52 -5.80
N ARG A 88 18.64 -13.70 -4.63
CA ARG A 88 20.06 -14.09 -4.54
C ARG A 88 20.29 -15.47 -5.16
N GLY A 89 19.39 -16.42 -4.93
CA GLY A 89 19.40 -17.72 -5.60
C GLY A 89 19.34 -17.59 -7.11
N LEU A 90 18.36 -16.84 -7.62
CA LEU A 90 18.16 -16.61 -9.05
C LEU A 90 19.33 -15.88 -9.69
N VAL A 91 19.93 -14.87 -9.05
CA VAL A 91 21.10 -14.15 -9.56
C VAL A 91 22.35 -15.04 -9.63
N ARG A 92 22.49 -16.04 -8.76
CA ARG A 92 23.58 -17.03 -8.86
C ARG A 92 23.39 -17.94 -10.08
N THR A 93 22.16 -18.38 -10.33
CA THR A 93 21.82 -19.27 -11.46
C THR A 93 21.81 -18.53 -12.81
N PHE A 94 21.34 -17.28 -12.82
CA PHE A 94 21.19 -16.43 -13.99
C PHE A 94 22.00 -15.13 -13.84
N PRO A 95 23.34 -15.20 -13.83
CA PRO A 95 24.18 -14.04 -13.53
C PRO A 95 24.11 -12.92 -14.58
N ARG A 96 23.58 -13.21 -15.77
CA ARG A 96 23.41 -12.25 -16.88
C ARG A 96 21.98 -11.70 -17.01
N ASP A 97 21.11 -11.97 -16.05
CA ASP A 97 19.79 -11.34 -16.02
C ASP A 97 19.87 -9.99 -15.28
N ALA A 98 19.74 -8.90 -16.03
CA ALA A 98 19.77 -7.55 -15.47
C ALA A 98 18.53 -7.26 -14.58
N THR A 99 17.36 -7.82 -14.92
CA THR A 99 16.11 -7.58 -14.19
C THR A 99 16.17 -8.21 -12.80
N LEU A 100 16.68 -9.44 -12.68
CA LEU A 100 16.85 -10.10 -11.38
C LEU A 100 17.81 -9.32 -10.45
N ARG A 101 18.89 -8.76 -11.01
CA ARG A 101 19.82 -7.90 -10.26
C ARG A 101 19.18 -6.58 -9.84
N VAL A 102 18.35 -5.98 -10.68
CA VAL A 102 17.58 -4.77 -10.36
C VAL A 102 16.60 -5.03 -9.22
N ASN A 103 15.86 -6.14 -9.27
CA ASN A 103 14.91 -6.52 -8.22
C ASN A 103 15.63 -6.76 -6.87
N LEU A 104 16.76 -7.48 -6.89
CA LEU A 104 17.59 -7.68 -5.71
C LEU A 104 18.14 -6.36 -5.15
N GLY A 105 18.66 -5.48 -6.02
CA GLY A 105 19.18 -4.17 -5.61
C GLY A 105 18.12 -3.32 -4.93
N LEU A 106 16.88 -3.32 -5.44
CA LEU A 106 15.76 -2.62 -4.80
C LEU A 106 15.44 -3.18 -3.40
N ALA A 107 15.43 -4.50 -3.24
CA ALA A 107 15.19 -5.15 -1.95
C ALA A 107 16.26 -4.83 -0.91
N LEU A 108 17.53 -4.83 -1.32
CA LEU A 108 18.65 -4.44 -0.47
C LEU A 108 18.55 -2.96 -0.04
N PHE A 109 18.17 -2.07 -0.96
CA PHE A 109 17.97 -0.66 -0.62
C PHE A 109 16.84 -0.44 0.39
N LYS A 110 15.71 -1.14 0.23
CA LYS A 110 14.57 -1.10 1.17
C LYS A 110 14.93 -1.60 2.57
N THR A 111 15.94 -2.46 2.68
CA THR A 111 16.45 -3.01 3.94
C THR A 111 17.70 -2.30 4.47
N GLY A 112 18.04 -1.12 3.94
CA GLY A 112 19.12 -0.30 4.46
C GLY A 112 20.52 -0.67 4.03
N GLN A 113 20.66 -1.38 2.90
CA GLN A 113 21.95 -1.78 2.31
C GLN A 113 22.20 -1.03 0.98
N PRO A 114 22.37 0.31 0.99
CA PRO A 114 22.47 1.10 -0.23
C PRO A 114 23.74 0.82 -1.05
N GLU A 115 24.85 0.44 -0.41
CA GLU A 115 26.10 0.10 -1.10
C GLU A 115 25.98 -1.21 -1.88
N ASP A 116 25.43 -2.26 -1.25
CA ASP A 116 25.19 -3.55 -1.91
C ASP A 116 24.15 -3.41 -3.03
N ALA A 117 23.11 -2.61 -2.80
CA ALA A 117 22.13 -2.26 -3.83
C ALA A 117 22.79 -1.63 -5.05
N LEU A 118 23.71 -0.66 -4.84
CA LEU A 118 24.45 -0.01 -5.93
C LEU A 118 25.38 -0.99 -6.67
N ASP A 119 26.02 -1.93 -6.00
CA ASP A 119 26.85 -2.94 -6.68
C ASP A 119 26.01 -3.85 -7.58
N HIS A 120 24.85 -4.31 -7.11
CA HIS A 120 23.93 -5.10 -7.92
C HIS A 120 23.37 -4.33 -9.11
N LEU A 121 23.00 -3.07 -8.92
CA LEU A 121 22.53 -2.19 -10.00
C LEU A 121 23.63 -1.86 -11.01
N ARG A 122 24.87 -1.65 -10.55
CA ARG A 122 26.04 -1.48 -11.44
C ARG A 122 26.24 -2.70 -12.32
N ARG A 123 26.24 -3.90 -11.74
CA ARG A 123 26.35 -5.16 -12.49
C ARG A 123 25.18 -5.38 -13.44
N ALA A 124 23.98 -4.93 -13.10
CA ALA A 124 22.84 -4.93 -14.02
C ALA A 124 23.10 -4.01 -15.23
N LEU A 125 23.67 -2.83 -14.99
CA LEU A 125 24.01 -1.85 -16.02
C LEU A 125 25.24 -2.25 -16.85
N GLU A 126 26.13 -3.10 -16.34
CA GLU A 126 27.20 -3.72 -17.14
C GLU A 126 26.64 -4.72 -18.17
N VAL A 127 25.49 -5.34 -17.87
CA VAL A 127 24.79 -6.26 -18.77
C VAL A 127 23.88 -5.52 -19.74
N ASP A 128 23.09 -4.57 -19.23
CA ASP A 128 22.18 -3.72 -20.00
C ASP A 128 22.42 -2.24 -19.65
N PRO A 129 23.31 -1.55 -20.39
CA PRO A 129 23.67 -0.16 -20.13
C PRO A 129 22.51 0.84 -20.23
N GLU A 130 21.42 0.48 -20.92
CA GLU A 130 20.26 1.36 -21.13
C GLU A 130 19.06 1.00 -20.24
N HIS A 131 19.25 0.10 -19.26
CA HIS A 131 18.17 -0.37 -18.40
C HIS A 131 17.55 0.76 -17.55
N ALA A 132 16.46 1.36 -18.03
CA ALA A 132 15.87 2.57 -17.46
C ALA A 132 15.52 2.46 -15.97
N ARG A 133 14.95 1.33 -15.53
CA ARG A 133 14.64 1.10 -14.10
C ARG A 133 15.91 1.04 -13.22
N ALA A 134 17.01 0.50 -13.74
CA ALA A 134 18.26 0.37 -12.98
C ALA A 134 18.85 1.76 -12.73
N TRP A 135 18.92 2.58 -13.77
CA TRP A 135 19.30 3.99 -13.68
C TRP A 135 18.40 4.79 -12.73
N GLY A 136 17.09 4.54 -12.77
CA GLY A 136 16.14 5.13 -11.83
C GLY A 136 16.44 4.83 -10.37
N TYR A 137 16.72 3.56 -10.04
CA TYR A 137 17.09 3.19 -8.66
C TYR A 137 18.47 3.70 -8.26
N VAL A 138 19.44 3.73 -9.17
CA VAL A 138 20.74 4.39 -8.90
C VAL A 138 20.50 5.86 -8.53
N GLY A 139 19.67 6.58 -9.30
CA GLY A 139 19.30 7.97 -9.01
C GLY A 139 18.68 8.14 -7.63
N LEU A 140 17.72 7.29 -7.28
CA LEU A 140 17.05 7.30 -5.97
C LEU A 140 18.03 7.06 -4.81
N ILE A 141 18.92 6.07 -4.94
CA ILE A 141 19.91 5.75 -3.91
C ILE A 141 20.92 6.89 -3.77
N LYS A 142 21.45 7.42 -4.87
CA LYS A 142 22.41 8.54 -4.85
C LYS A 142 21.80 9.79 -4.24
N TRP A 143 20.52 10.07 -4.51
CA TRP A 143 19.80 11.16 -3.89
C TRP A 143 19.70 10.99 -2.37
N ARG A 144 19.34 9.79 -1.88
CA ARG A 144 19.32 9.51 -0.43
C ARG A 144 20.69 9.64 0.23
N LEU A 145 21.76 9.34 -0.50
CA LEU A 145 23.14 9.52 -0.05
C LEU A 145 23.65 10.97 -0.18
N GLY A 146 22.80 11.93 -0.56
CA GLY A 146 23.16 13.34 -0.73
C GLY A 146 23.99 13.65 -1.98
N LYS A 147 24.21 12.66 -2.87
CA LYS A 147 25.01 12.78 -4.09
C LYS A 147 24.15 13.33 -5.23
N LEU A 148 23.72 14.59 -5.11
CA LEU A 148 22.72 15.21 -5.99
C LEU A 148 23.12 15.21 -7.47
N GLN A 149 24.39 15.46 -7.77
CA GLN A 149 24.90 15.47 -9.15
C GLN A 149 24.85 14.08 -9.79
N GLU A 150 25.32 13.05 -9.07
CA GLU A 150 25.25 11.66 -9.54
C GLU A 150 23.79 11.19 -9.67
N ALA A 151 22.91 11.63 -8.76
CA ALA A 151 21.48 11.33 -8.81
C ALA A 151 20.83 11.93 -10.07
N ARG A 152 21.12 13.20 -10.38
CA ARG A 152 20.66 13.88 -11.59
C ARG A 152 21.04 13.10 -12.85
N ASP A 153 22.32 12.77 -12.98
CA ASP A 153 22.84 12.11 -14.17
C ASP A 153 22.24 10.70 -14.33
N ALA A 154 22.05 9.97 -13.22
CA ALA A 154 21.36 8.68 -13.23
C ALA A 154 19.88 8.80 -13.63
N PHE A 155 19.14 9.78 -13.10
CA PHE A 155 17.75 10.02 -13.51
C PHE A 155 17.63 10.40 -14.99
N ALA A 156 18.57 11.19 -15.50
CA ALA A 156 18.61 11.55 -16.92
C ALA A 156 18.81 10.32 -17.81
N ARG A 157 19.77 9.44 -17.47
CA ARG A 157 20.00 8.17 -18.18
C ARG A 157 18.82 7.20 -18.06
N GLY A 158 18.08 7.26 -16.95
CA GLY A 158 16.87 6.46 -16.74
C GLY A 158 15.62 7.01 -17.43
N GLY A 159 15.72 8.10 -18.21
CA GLY A 159 14.57 8.74 -18.87
C GLY A 159 13.64 9.52 -17.93
N GLN A 160 14.06 9.77 -16.69
CA GLN A 160 13.27 10.45 -15.65
C GLN A 160 13.56 11.96 -15.65
N ALA A 161 13.23 12.63 -16.76
CA ALA A 161 13.56 14.05 -16.98
C ALA A 161 13.06 14.99 -15.86
N SER A 162 11.87 14.73 -15.31
CA SER A 162 11.32 15.53 -14.21
C SER A 162 12.14 15.40 -12.92
N MET A 163 12.63 14.19 -12.60
CA MET A 163 13.49 13.98 -11.43
C MET A 163 14.89 14.54 -11.66
N ALA A 164 15.45 14.40 -12.87
CA ALA A 164 16.71 15.03 -13.22
C ALA A 164 16.66 16.56 -13.06
N ARG A 165 15.62 17.22 -13.60
CA ARG A 165 15.43 18.68 -13.45
C ARG A 165 15.32 19.09 -11.98
N ARG A 166 14.57 18.34 -11.18
CA ARG A 166 14.46 18.58 -9.74
C ARG A 166 15.82 18.48 -9.03
N MET A 167 16.65 17.50 -9.38
CA MET A 167 17.99 17.40 -8.81
C MET A 167 18.88 18.57 -9.23
N GLU A 168 18.76 19.04 -10.48
CA GLU A 168 19.49 20.21 -10.98
C GLU A 168 19.12 21.50 -10.22
N GLU A 169 17.84 21.71 -9.96
CA GLU A 169 17.35 22.83 -9.15
C GLU A 169 17.92 22.77 -7.71
N LEU A 170 17.99 21.59 -7.10
CA LEU A 170 18.58 21.39 -5.77
C LEU A 170 20.10 21.64 -5.75
N VAL A 171 20.80 21.27 -6.82
CA VAL A 171 22.23 21.58 -6.98
C VAL A 171 22.44 23.10 -7.14
N ALA A 172 21.60 23.76 -7.94
CA ALA A 172 21.65 25.21 -8.13
C ALA A 172 21.32 25.98 -6.85
N SER A 173 20.34 25.51 -6.05
CA SER A 173 19.99 26.13 -4.77
C SER A 173 21.05 25.91 -3.69
N SER A 174 21.74 24.77 -3.69
CA SER A 174 22.83 24.49 -2.74
C SER A 174 24.12 25.22 -3.08
N ALA A 175 24.37 25.55 -4.35
CA ALA A 175 25.48 26.40 -4.75
C ALA A 175 25.33 27.89 -4.35
N GLY A 176 24.12 28.32 -3.93
CA GLY A 176 23.82 29.69 -3.53
C GLY A 176 23.83 29.95 -2.01
N VAL A 177 23.99 28.91 -1.17
CA VAL A 177 23.98 29.04 0.30
C VAL A 177 25.24 28.39 0.86
N LEU A 178 26.12 29.23 1.40
CA LEU A 178 27.24 28.81 2.25
C LEU A 178 26.68 28.01 3.44
N ASP A 179 27.18 26.79 3.59
CA ASP A 179 27.19 25.96 4.80
C ASP A 179 25.81 25.50 5.32
N VAL A 180 25.26 24.45 4.72
CA VAL A 180 24.27 23.59 5.38
C VAL A 180 25.05 22.42 6.03
N PRO A 181 25.21 22.38 7.35
CA PRO A 181 25.88 21.26 8.01
C PRO A 181 25.04 19.97 7.82
N PRO A 182 25.65 18.78 7.81
CA PRO A 182 24.99 17.52 7.44
C PRO A 182 24.07 16.96 8.55
N SER A 183 23.28 17.79 9.24
CA SER A 183 22.53 17.40 10.44
C SER A 183 20.99 17.48 10.35
N GLU A 184 20.37 17.74 9.20
CA GLU A 184 18.89 17.74 9.10
C GLU A 184 18.28 16.73 8.12
N VAL A 185 19.07 15.79 7.58
CA VAL A 185 18.52 14.56 6.99
C VAL A 185 18.39 13.50 8.10
N ARG A 186 17.45 13.69 9.02
CA ARG A 186 17.01 12.64 9.93
C ARG A 186 15.68 12.08 9.40
N ALA A 187 15.79 11.14 8.46
CA ALA A 187 14.77 10.14 8.21
C ALA A 187 15.11 8.90 9.06
N ASP A 188 14.09 8.19 9.51
CA ASP A 188 14.12 7.26 10.63
C ASP A 188 15.11 6.07 10.47
N ASP A 189 16.34 6.24 10.95
CA ASP A 189 17.34 5.17 11.03
C ASP A 189 16.87 3.99 11.91
N ARG A 190 15.83 4.15 12.73
CA ARG A 190 15.29 3.07 13.59
C ARG A 190 14.58 2.00 12.77
N GLU A 191 13.69 2.39 11.86
CA GLU A 191 12.91 1.44 11.05
C GLU A 191 13.82 0.61 10.11
N VAL A 192 14.83 1.26 9.51
CA VAL A 192 15.82 0.62 8.63
C VAL A 192 16.79 -0.28 9.42
N THR A 193 17.22 0.14 10.61
CA THR A 193 18.11 -0.66 11.47
C THR A 193 17.38 -1.86 12.08
N GLU A 194 16.11 -1.72 12.44
CA GLU A 194 15.26 -2.78 12.99
C GLU A 194 14.88 -3.82 11.93
N VAL A 195 14.61 -3.40 10.69
CA VAL A 195 14.44 -4.31 9.55
C VAL A 195 15.74 -5.06 9.23
N ARG A 196 16.91 -4.39 9.31
CA ARG A 196 18.22 -5.02 9.12
C ARG A 196 18.54 -6.07 10.19
N THR A 197 18.37 -5.74 11.48
CA THR A 197 18.63 -6.70 12.57
C THR A 197 17.68 -7.89 12.52
N THR A 198 16.42 -7.67 12.12
CA THR A 198 15.44 -8.74 11.91
C THR A 198 15.80 -9.62 10.71
N ALA A 199 16.29 -9.02 9.61
CA ALA A 199 16.75 -9.74 8.43
C ALA A 199 18.00 -10.58 8.72
N ASP A 200 19.01 -10.01 9.38
CA ASP A 200 20.24 -10.73 9.75
C ASP A 200 19.94 -11.85 10.76
N ALA A 201 19.03 -11.64 11.71
CA ALA A 201 18.58 -12.66 12.65
C ALA A 201 17.71 -13.74 12.00
N ALA A 202 16.98 -13.45 10.92
CA ALA A 202 16.23 -14.45 10.15
C ALA A 202 17.17 -15.28 9.26
N ILE A 203 18.16 -14.65 8.64
CA ILE A 203 19.19 -15.32 7.83
C ILE A 203 20.09 -16.20 8.71
N GLY A 204 20.46 -15.74 9.90
CA GLY A 204 21.22 -16.54 10.87
C GLY A 204 20.45 -17.77 11.37
N ARG A 205 19.13 -17.65 11.57
CA ARG A 205 18.27 -18.78 11.96
C ARG A 205 18.04 -19.80 10.84
N LEU A 206 18.15 -19.38 9.58
CA LEU A 206 18.06 -20.26 8.41
C LEU A 206 19.38 -21.01 8.09
N GLY A 207 20.49 -20.61 8.72
CA GLY A 207 21.78 -21.28 8.58
C GLY A 207 21.86 -22.64 9.29
N ASP A 208 21.03 -22.86 10.32
CA ASP A 208 21.10 -24.06 11.16
C ASP A 208 20.00 -25.10 10.86
N ASP A 209 18.95 -24.75 10.11
CA ASP A 209 17.79 -25.62 9.79
C ASP A 209 17.73 -26.03 8.31
N ALA A 210 18.89 -26.25 7.68
CA ALA A 210 18.98 -26.83 6.34
C ALA A 210 18.80 -28.36 6.36
N SER A 211 17.65 -28.84 6.82
CA SER A 211 17.15 -30.19 6.51
C SER A 211 15.66 -30.30 6.81
N LEU A 212 14.79 -30.01 5.84
CA LEU A 212 13.39 -30.42 5.91
C LEU A 212 13.06 -31.33 4.72
N VAL A 213 13.29 -32.60 5.04
CA VAL A 213 12.76 -33.79 4.38
C VAL A 213 11.23 -33.75 4.40
N LEU A 214 10.63 -34.11 3.27
CA LEU A 214 9.22 -34.43 3.11
C LEU A 214 8.82 -35.59 4.04
N GLU A 215 7.82 -35.40 4.89
CA GLU A 215 6.98 -36.52 5.34
C GLU A 215 5.50 -36.16 5.25
N THR A 216 4.81 -36.96 4.45
CA THR A 216 3.37 -37.05 4.28
C THR A 216 2.74 -37.74 5.47
N THR A 217 1.66 -37.20 6.03
CA THR A 217 0.63 -38.04 6.67
C THR A 217 -0.76 -37.53 6.39
N ARG A 218 -1.49 -38.38 5.67
CA ARG A 218 -2.95 -38.43 5.51
C ARG A 218 -3.56 -39.04 6.78
N GLU A 219 -4.83 -38.70 7.02
CA GLU A 219 -5.81 -39.35 7.91
C GLU A 219 -5.79 -39.02 9.42
N ALA A 220 -6.77 -38.22 9.84
CA ALA A 220 -7.75 -38.60 10.87
C ALA A 220 -8.89 -37.56 10.92
N ALA A 221 -10.07 -37.96 10.44
CA ALA A 221 -11.33 -37.29 10.73
C ALA A 221 -11.61 -37.36 12.25
N HIS A 222 -12.15 -36.29 12.84
CA HIS A 222 -13.14 -36.39 13.93
C HIS A 222 -14.03 -35.14 13.99
N GLU A 223 -15.33 -35.40 13.99
CA GLU A 223 -16.43 -34.48 14.18
C GLU A 223 -16.28 -33.65 15.46
N ARG A 224 -16.54 -32.35 15.37
CA ARG A 224 -17.01 -31.55 16.51
C ARG A 224 -18.16 -30.65 16.05
N LYS A 225 -19.39 -31.08 16.33
CA LYS A 225 -20.54 -30.19 16.46
C LYS A 225 -20.28 -29.29 17.67
N ALA A 226 -20.18 -27.98 17.45
CA ALA A 226 -20.20 -26.98 18.50
C ALA A 226 -21.51 -26.20 18.42
N THR A 227 -22.48 -26.61 19.24
CA THR A 227 -23.58 -25.75 19.68
C THR A 227 -23.03 -24.80 20.74
N GLY A 228 -22.89 -23.51 20.43
CA GLY A 228 -22.41 -22.49 21.36
C GLY A 228 -23.33 -21.27 21.35
N GLN A 229 -23.94 -20.97 22.50
CA GLN A 229 -24.67 -19.73 22.77
C GLN A 229 -23.72 -18.53 22.74
N TRP A 230 -24.17 -17.44 22.13
CA TRP A 230 -23.49 -16.15 22.13
C TRP A 230 -23.46 -15.53 23.53
N ARG A 231 -22.29 -15.05 23.96
CA ARG A 231 -22.15 -14.14 25.12
C ARG A 231 -21.37 -12.90 24.70
N VAL A 232 -21.89 -11.75 25.10
CA VAL A 232 -21.24 -10.44 24.97
C VAL A 232 -20.03 -10.42 25.90
N HIS A 233 -18.84 -10.15 25.34
CA HIS A 233 -17.68 -9.77 26.13
C HIS A 233 -17.73 -8.25 26.34
N GLU A 234 -17.92 -7.81 27.59
CA GLU A 234 -17.60 -6.43 27.95
C GLU A 234 -16.10 -6.20 27.76
N ALA A 235 -15.75 -5.09 27.13
CA ALA A 235 -14.37 -4.71 26.87
C ALA A 235 -13.61 -4.60 28.20
N GLY A 236 -12.63 -5.49 28.40
CA GLY A 236 -11.72 -5.44 29.53
C GLY A 236 -11.01 -4.08 29.58
N ALA A 237 -10.93 -3.53 30.79
CA ALA A 237 -10.34 -2.23 31.12
C ALA A 237 -8.80 -2.22 31.03
N ASP A 238 -8.23 -2.83 30.00
CA ASP A 238 -6.81 -2.67 29.72
C ASP A 238 -6.60 -1.32 29.00
N PRO A 239 -5.84 -0.39 29.60
CA PRO A 239 -5.61 0.90 29.00
C PRO A 239 -4.79 0.70 27.72
N ILE A 240 -5.45 0.88 26.58
CA ILE A 240 -4.79 1.01 25.28
C ILE A 240 -3.72 2.10 25.43
N PRO A 241 -2.43 1.82 25.18
CA PRO A 241 -1.41 2.86 25.22
C PRO A 241 -1.79 3.93 24.20
N ARG A 242 -2.17 5.10 24.70
CA ARG A 242 -2.41 6.29 23.87
C ARG A 242 -1.11 6.56 23.13
N SER A 243 -1.10 6.36 21.82
CA SER A 243 -0.04 6.90 20.98
C SER A 243 -0.06 8.41 21.17
N ALA A 244 0.96 8.92 21.85
CA ALA A 244 1.14 10.35 22.00
C ALA A 244 1.36 10.93 20.60
N HIS A 245 0.33 11.56 20.04
CA HIS A 245 0.55 12.53 18.99
C HIS A 245 1.47 13.60 19.57
N PRO A 246 2.48 14.09 18.83
CA PRO A 246 3.24 15.26 19.26
C PRO A 246 2.25 16.43 19.33
N THR A 247 1.76 16.71 20.54
CA THR A 247 1.02 17.94 20.83
C THR A 247 2.02 19.07 20.64
N ARG A 248 1.78 19.90 19.62
CA ARG A 248 2.42 21.22 19.52
C ARG A 248 2.26 21.88 20.89
N PRO A 249 3.34 22.38 21.52
CA PRO A 249 3.26 22.92 22.88
C PRO A 249 2.17 23.98 22.91
N THR A 250 1.10 23.77 23.68
CA THR A 250 0.15 24.84 23.99
C THR A 250 0.96 26.03 24.49
N PRO A 251 0.75 27.26 23.98
CA PRO A 251 1.46 28.42 24.49
C PRO A 251 1.30 28.44 26.00
N ALA A 252 2.43 28.37 26.71
CA ALA A 252 2.50 28.45 28.15
C ALA A 252 1.78 29.72 28.64
N ASP A 253 1.39 29.74 29.90
CA ASP A 253 0.57 30.73 30.62
C ASP A 253 1.06 32.21 30.62
N ALA A 254 1.94 32.61 29.69
CA ALA A 254 2.42 33.97 29.49
C ALA A 254 1.74 34.66 28.28
N PRO A 255 1.33 35.94 28.40
CA PRO A 255 0.75 36.69 27.29
C PRO A 255 1.77 36.84 26.14
N MET A 256 1.37 36.42 24.94
CA MET A 256 2.16 36.56 23.72
C MET A 256 1.97 37.94 23.08
N SER A 257 2.96 38.39 22.30
CA SER A 257 2.81 39.58 21.45
C SER A 257 1.74 39.35 20.38
N LEU A 258 1.09 40.43 19.91
CA LEU A 258 0.13 40.33 18.80
C LEU A 258 0.76 39.70 17.54
N ALA A 259 2.02 40.03 17.24
CA ALA A 259 2.72 39.44 16.10
C ALA A 259 2.89 37.92 16.24
N SER A 260 3.27 37.45 17.43
CA SER A 260 3.40 36.01 17.73
C SER A 260 2.04 35.30 17.71
N LEU A 261 0.97 35.95 18.18
CA LEU A 261 -0.39 35.43 18.08
C LEU A 261 -0.86 35.32 16.64
N LEU A 262 -0.59 36.34 15.81
CA LEU A 262 -0.97 36.34 14.40
C LEU A 262 -0.17 35.28 13.62
N ASP A 263 1.12 35.12 13.88
CA ASP A 263 1.95 34.06 13.28
C ASP A 263 1.47 32.66 13.72
N TRP A 264 1.08 32.52 15.00
CA TRP A 264 0.48 31.29 15.52
C TRP A 264 -0.87 30.95 14.89
N TRP A 265 -1.73 31.95 14.68
CA TRP A 265 -3.04 31.79 14.03
C TRP A 265 -2.94 31.72 12.50
N ALA A 266 -1.80 32.08 11.92
CA ALA A 266 -1.62 32.04 10.48
C ALA A 266 -1.72 30.58 10.01
N PRO A 267 -2.62 30.29 9.05
CA PRO A 267 -2.74 28.96 8.48
C PRO A 267 -1.42 28.58 7.78
N SER A 268 -0.75 27.56 8.30
CA SER A 268 0.41 26.95 7.64
C SER A 268 -0.09 25.87 6.68
N VAL A 269 0.17 26.06 5.39
CA VAL A 269 -0.03 25.03 4.36
C VAL A 269 1.36 24.46 4.05
N PRO A 270 1.66 23.20 4.39
CA PRO A 270 2.92 22.58 4.01
C PRO A 270 3.11 22.64 2.50
N SER A 271 4.33 22.93 2.06
CA SER A 271 4.64 23.01 0.63
C SER A 271 4.31 21.69 -0.07
N GLY A 272 3.52 21.76 -1.15
CA GLY A 272 3.12 20.60 -1.95
C GLY A 272 1.90 19.82 -1.44
N GLU A 273 1.26 20.25 -0.35
CA GLU A 273 0.02 19.66 0.15
C GLU A 273 -1.18 20.60 -0.12
N PRO A 274 -2.02 20.29 -1.13
CA PRO A 274 -3.10 21.19 -1.55
C PRO A 274 -4.28 21.21 -0.59
N LEU A 275 -4.36 20.24 0.33
CA LEU A 275 -5.45 20.04 1.28
C LEU A 275 -4.90 19.81 2.68
N VAL A 276 -5.24 20.68 3.63
CA VAL A 276 -4.74 20.60 5.01
C VAL A 276 -5.86 20.88 5.99
N VAL A 277 -6.01 20.03 7.00
CA VAL A 277 -6.90 20.34 8.14
C VAL A 277 -6.06 21.02 9.23
N SER A 278 -6.39 22.27 9.55
CA SER A 278 -5.70 23.05 10.57
C SER A 278 -5.97 22.52 11.98
N SER A 279 -5.19 22.98 12.96
CA SER A 279 -5.43 22.68 14.38
C SER A 279 -6.77 23.21 14.91
N SER A 280 -7.36 24.21 14.26
CA SER A 280 -8.72 24.69 14.57
C SER A 280 -9.82 23.85 13.93
N GLY A 281 -9.47 22.82 13.15
CA GLY A 281 -10.40 21.95 12.45
C GLY A 281 -10.91 22.52 11.13
N ALA A 282 -10.39 23.67 10.67
CA ALA A 282 -10.73 24.23 9.37
C ALA A 282 -9.94 23.53 8.25
N LEU A 283 -10.57 23.34 7.10
CA LEU A 283 -9.94 22.85 5.89
C LEU A 283 -9.36 24.02 5.09
N LEU A 284 -8.06 23.98 4.87
CA LEU A 284 -7.31 24.89 4.02
C LEU A 284 -7.11 24.24 2.66
N LEU A 285 -7.52 24.94 1.62
CA LEU A 285 -7.33 24.58 0.22
C LEU A 285 -6.26 25.51 -0.37
N SER A 286 -5.23 24.96 -1.00
CA SER A 286 -4.24 25.76 -1.71
C SER A 286 -3.78 25.07 -3.00
N THR A 287 -3.97 25.73 -4.14
CA THR A 287 -3.48 25.19 -5.42
C THR A 287 -3.28 26.31 -6.44
N GLU A 288 -2.33 26.11 -7.34
CA GLU A 288 -2.20 26.89 -8.59
C GLU A 288 -2.91 26.17 -9.76
N GLY A 289 -3.18 24.87 -9.60
CA GLY A 289 -3.79 24.00 -10.61
C GLY A 289 -5.26 23.79 -10.32
N ALA A 290 -5.65 22.56 -10.01
CA ALA A 290 -7.03 22.22 -9.73
C ALA A 290 -7.16 21.26 -8.55
N LEU A 291 -8.32 21.32 -7.91
CA LEU A 291 -8.74 20.43 -6.82
C LEU A 291 -10.27 20.32 -6.82
N HIS A 292 -10.78 19.40 -6.02
CA HIS A 292 -12.20 19.15 -5.89
C HIS A 292 -12.64 19.43 -4.46
N ALA A 293 -13.65 20.27 -4.25
CA ALA A 293 -14.17 20.60 -2.92
C ALA A 293 -15.63 21.07 -2.97
N ARG A 294 -16.35 20.85 -1.87
CA ARG A 294 -17.66 21.47 -1.65
C ARG A 294 -17.50 22.96 -1.34
N GLU A 295 -18.44 23.78 -1.79
CA GLU A 295 -18.53 25.21 -1.43
C GLU A 295 -19.15 25.45 -0.05
N THR A 296 -19.79 24.43 0.51
CA THR A 296 -20.44 24.52 1.82
C THR A 296 -19.40 24.79 2.90
N GLY A 297 -19.61 25.85 3.69
CA GLY A 297 -18.72 26.19 4.80
C GLY A 297 -17.52 27.04 4.42
N VAL A 298 -17.39 27.47 3.15
CA VAL A 298 -16.37 28.44 2.72
C VAL A 298 -16.51 29.73 3.52
N ARG A 299 -15.41 30.19 4.12
CA ARG A 299 -15.28 31.44 4.87
C ARG A 299 -14.40 32.46 4.19
N LEU A 300 -13.43 31.99 3.41
CA LEU A 300 -12.47 32.82 2.72
C LEU A 300 -12.10 32.16 1.40
N VAL A 301 -11.99 32.97 0.35
CA VAL A 301 -11.38 32.65 -0.93
C VAL A 301 -10.47 33.81 -1.29
N ARG A 302 -9.23 33.50 -1.67
CA ARG A 302 -8.23 34.44 -2.17
C ARG A 302 -7.70 33.91 -3.49
N GLY A 303 -7.58 34.79 -4.48
CA GLY A 303 -7.29 34.46 -5.86
C GLY A 303 -8.53 34.62 -6.74
N THR A 304 -8.44 34.16 -7.98
CA THR A 304 -9.54 34.22 -8.96
C THR A 304 -9.80 32.83 -9.52
N PRO A 305 -10.21 31.87 -8.68
CA PRO A 305 -10.50 30.52 -9.13
C PRO A 305 -11.74 30.51 -10.02
N THR A 306 -11.79 29.56 -10.93
CA THR A 306 -13.04 29.16 -11.60
C THR A 306 -13.54 27.86 -10.98
N SER A 307 -14.86 27.67 -10.89
CA SER A 307 -15.46 26.45 -10.37
C SER A 307 -16.52 25.89 -11.32
N GLY A 308 -16.68 24.57 -11.33
CA GLY A 308 -17.72 23.89 -12.09
C GLY A 308 -18.10 22.54 -11.46
N PRO A 309 -19.33 22.05 -11.66
CA PRO A 309 -19.77 20.80 -11.06
C PRO A 309 -19.00 19.61 -11.62
N VAL A 310 -18.71 18.65 -10.75
CA VAL A 310 -18.08 17.38 -11.12
C VAL A 310 -19.16 16.37 -11.45
N THR A 311 -19.06 15.70 -12.59
CA THR A 311 -19.98 14.60 -12.94
C THR A 311 -19.49 13.27 -12.37
N ARG A 312 -20.44 12.39 -12.05
CA ARG A 312 -20.18 11.02 -11.66
C ARG A 312 -19.48 10.27 -12.79
N ARG A 313 -18.60 9.34 -12.42
CA ARG A 313 -17.81 8.55 -13.37
C ARG A 313 -18.24 7.10 -13.33
N PHE A 314 -19.17 6.75 -14.22
CA PHE A 314 -19.57 5.35 -14.45
C PHE A 314 -18.93 4.81 -15.75
N ARG A 315 -19.07 3.51 -15.99
CA ARG A 315 -18.71 2.89 -17.28
C ARG A 315 -19.47 3.50 -18.47
N ARG A 316 -20.66 4.06 -18.23
CA ARG A 316 -21.44 4.80 -19.23
C ARG A 316 -21.45 6.29 -18.86
N PRO A 317 -21.38 7.21 -19.84
CA PRO A 317 -21.47 8.64 -19.58
C PRO A 317 -22.76 9.00 -18.81
N THR A 318 -22.67 9.98 -17.91
CA THR A 318 -23.80 10.52 -17.17
C THR A 318 -23.60 12.01 -16.93
N ASP A 319 -24.72 12.73 -16.80
CA ASP A 319 -24.76 14.13 -16.37
C ASP A 319 -25.07 14.26 -14.87
N GLU A 320 -25.20 13.13 -14.14
CA GLU A 320 -25.38 13.13 -12.69
C GLU A 320 -24.18 13.78 -11.99
N ARG A 321 -24.46 14.72 -11.08
CA ARG A 321 -23.44 15.43 -10.31
C ARG A 321 -22.95 14.59 -9.13
N LEU A 322 -21.66 14.68 -8.85
CA LEU A 322 -21.04 14.07 -7.67
C LEU A 322 -21.40 14.88 -6.42
N GLY A 323 -21.80 14.21 -5.34
CA GLY A 323 -22.07 14.85 -4.03
C GLY A 323 -23.55 15.05 -3.68
N ASP A 324 -24.47 14.45 -4.45
CA ASP A 324 -25.93 14.53 -4.28
C ASP A 324 -26.44 15.98 -4.12
N GLU A 325 -27.11 16.29 -3.01
CA GLU A 325 -27.73 17.61 -2.75
C GLU A 325 -26.70 18.75 -2.62
N GLU A 326 -25.46 18.40 -2.28
CA GLU A 326 -24.37 19.34 -2.08
C GLU A 326 -23.24 18.98 -3.04
N PRO A 327 -23.25 19.54 -4.27
CA PRO A 327 -22.33 19.09 -5.30
C PRO A 327 -20.88 19.37 -4.93
N ILE A 328 -20.01 18.44 -5.32
CA ILE A 328 -18.56 18.65 -5.32
C ILE A 328 -18.20 19.41 -6.59
N LEU A 329 -17.45 20.50 -6.43
CA LEU A 329 -17.00 21.33 -7.53
C LEU A 329 -15.53 21.11 -7.80
N ARG A 330 -15.15 21.20 -9.07
CA ARG A 330 -13.75 21.31 -9.48
C ARG A 330 -13.37 22.78 -9.50
N TRP A 331 -12.47 23.17 -8.61
CA TRP A 331 -11.88 24.49 -8.54
C TRP A 331 -10.59 24.52 -9.37
N GLN A 332 -10.37 25.58 -10.14
CA GLN A 332 -9.23 25.72 -11.05
C GLN A 332 -8.63 27.12 -10.99
N GLY A 333 -7.30 27.19 -10.97
CA GLY A 333 -6.51 28.42 -10.88
C GLY A 333 -5.97 28.68 -9.48
N PRO A 334 -5.26 29.81 -9.29
CA PRO A 334 -4.70 30.20 -8.02
C PRO A 334 -5.81 30.36 -6.98
N LEU A 335 -5.76 29.49 -5.98
CA LEU A 335 -6.75 29.39 -4.93
C LEU A 335 -6.04 29.28 -3.59
N LEU A 336 -6.42 30.14 -2.65
CA LEU A 336 -6.37 29.86 -1.24
C LEU A 336 -7.79 29.97 -0.69
N ALA A 337 -8.33 28.89 -0.12
CA ALA A 337 -9.64 28.93 0.52
C ALA A 337 -9.62 28.30 1.92
N VAL A 338 -10.52 28.80 2.77
CA VAL A 338 -10.73 28.27 4.12
C VAL A 338 -12.18 27.83 4.22
N ILE A 339 -12.37 26.55 4.56
CA ILE A 339 -13.67 25.93 4.76
C ILE A 339 -13.77 25.49 6.23
N THR A 340 -14.86 25.84 6.90
CA THR A 340 -15.12 25.37 8.27
C THR A 340 -16.16 24.26 8.27
N PRO A 341 -16.02 23.22 9.10
CA PRO A 341 -17.02 22.17 9.21
C PRO A 341 -18.34 22.75 9.75
N ARG A 342 -19.46 22.05 9.50
CA ARG A 342 -20.74 22.42 10.12
C ARG A 342 -20.72 22.12 11.61
N ALA A 343 -21.68 22.68 12.34
CA ALA A 343 -21.87 22.34 13.75
C ALA A 343 -22.06 20.83 13.91
N GLY A 344 -21.26 20.21 14.78
CA GLY A 344 -21.27 18.76 15.00
C GLY A 344 -20.48 17.93 13.98
N GLU A 345 -19.88 18.55 12.96
CA GLU A 345 -18.99 17.88 12.02
C GLU A 345 -17.51 18.21 12.33
N ARG A 346 -16.62 17.36 11.81
CA ARG A 346 -15.18 17.58 11.76
C ARG A 346 -14.62 17.17 10.41
N PHE A 347 -13.55 17.82 9.99
CA PHE A 347 -12.76 17.32 8.87
C PHE A 347 -11.72 16.31 9.32
N GLN A 348 -11.50 15.29 8.50
CA GLN A 348 -10.45 14.30 8.66
C GLN A 348 -9.72 14.15 7.31
N ALA A 349 -8.48 14.61 7.25
CA ALA A 349 -7.61 14.35 6.10
C ALA A 349 -7.05 12.93 6.17
N LEU A 350 -6.91 12.31 5.01
CA LEU A 350 -6.24 11.03 4.81
C LEU A 350 -5.48 11.04 3.48
N ARG A 351 -4.35 10.34 3.45
CA ARG A 351 -3.62 10.02 2.21
C ARG A 351 -4.03 8.63 1.77
N ILE A 352 -4.21 8.44 0.47
CA ILE A 352 -4.64 7.14 -0.07
C ILE A 352 -3.43 6.24 -0.38
N ASP A 353 -2.27 6.82 -0.73
CA ASP A 353 -0.98 6.10 -0.88
C ASP A 353 -1.06 4.73 -1.60
N ASP A 354 -1.76 4.71 -2.76
CA ASP A 354 -2.01 3.54 -3.62
C ASP A 354 -3.00 2.48 -3.08
N ASP A 355 -3.58 2.70 -1.90
CA ASP A 355 -4.73 1.94 -1.41
C ASP A 355 -6.02 2.31 -2.14
N VAL A 356 -7.06 1.53 -1.86
CA VAL A 356 -8.38 1.70 -2.45
C VAL A 356 -9.35 2.03 -1.33
N LEU A 357 -10.10 3.12 -1.47
CA LEU A 357 -11.09 3.53 -0.48
C LEU A 357 -12.44 3.77 -1.15
N TYR A 358 -13.43 2.97 -0.76
CA TYR A 358 -14.83 3.20 -1.07
C TYR A 358 -15.40 4.12 0.02
N VAL A 359 -16.03 5.22 -0.37
CA VAL A 359 -16.63 6.21 0.55
C VAL A 359 -18.02 6.58 0.08
N VAL A 360 -18.98 6.66 0.98
CA VAL A 360 -20.30 7.20 0.67
C VAL A 360 -20.17 8.69 0.36
N GLU A 361 -20.71 9.14 -0.79
CA GLU A 361 -20.47 10.46 -1.38
C GLU A 361 -20.74 11.62 -0.42
N ARG A 362 -21.71 11.47 0.49
CA ARG A 362 -22.05 12.49 1.49
C ARG A 362 -20.86 12.86 2.37
N PHE A 363 -19.98 11.93 2.73
CA PHE A 363 -18.87 12.20 3.64
C PHE A 363 -17.65 12.84 2.96
N ILE A 364 -17.63 12.99 1.65
CA ILE A 364 -16.51 13.59 0.93
C ILE A 364 -16.57 15.11 1.07
N ALA A 365 -15.53 15.75 1.62
CA ALA A 365 -15.44 17.21 1.69
C ALA A 365 -14.60 17.79 0.54
N ALA A 366 -13.41 17.23 0.31
CA ALA A 366 -12.50 17.66 -0.74
C ALA A 366 -11.49 16.55 -1.12
N PHE A 367 -10.95 16.59 -2.32
CA PHE A 367 -9.83 15.74 -2.77
C PHE A 367 -9.01 16.44 -3.85
N ASP A 368 -7.73 16.11 -3.94
CA ASP A 368 -6.84 16.73 -4.93
C ASP A 368 -6.82 15.96 -6.27
N ASP A 369 -6.33 16.60 -7.33
CA ASP A 369 -6.31 16.04 -8.69
C ASP A 369 -5.35 14.83 -8.86
N ARG A 370 -4.50 14.52 -7.87
CA ARG A 370 -3.65 13.31 -7.85
C ARG A 370 -4.46 12.07 -7.45
N VAL A 371 -5.66 12.26 -6.89
CA VAL A 371 -6.60 11.17 -6.60
C VAL A 371 -7.57 11.00 -7.76
N THR A 372 -7.68 9.77 -8.24
CA THR A 372 -8.72 9.37 -9.22
C THR A 372 -9.94 8.81 -8.49
N PHE A 373 -11.12 8.99 -9.07
CA PHE A 373 -12.35 8.40 -8.53
C PHE A 373 -13.21 7.74 -9.60
N GLU A 374 -13.95 6.71 -9.19
CA GLU A 374 -15.03 6.08 -9.94
C GLU A 374 -16.31 6.06 -9.08
N SER A 375 -17.48 6.25 -9.70
CA SER A 375 -18.75 6.21 -9.00
C SER A 375 -19.29 4.78 -8.92
N GLY A 376 -19.56 4.32 -7.71
CA GLY A 376 -20.21 3.05 -7.39
C GLY A 376 -21.68 3.23 -7.01
N ARG A 377 -22.41 2.12 -6.97
CA ARG A 377 -23.79 2.06 -6.47
C ARG A 377 -23.87 1.08 -5.30
N LEU A 378 -24.60 1.49 -4.27
CA LEU A 378 -25.07 0.59 -3.24
C LEU A 378 -26.45 0.04 -3.65
N PRO A 379 -26.85 -1.14 -3.14
CA PRO A 379 -28.19 -1.66 -3.35
C PRO A 379 -29.26 -0.62 -3.02
N GLU A 380 -30.25 -0.44 -3.89
CA GLU A 380 -31.25 0.64 -3.73
C GLU A 380 -32.03 0.51 -2.42
N HIS A 381 -32.28 -0.73 -1.99
CA HIS A 381 -32.97 -1.04 -0.74
C HIS A 381 -32.22 -0.59 0.51
N ALA A 382 -30.89 -0.44 0.43
CA ALA A 382 -30.08 -0.03 1.56
C ALA A 382 -30.23 1.46 1.87
N GLY A 383 -30.60 2.31 0.90
CA GLY A 383 -30.75 3.76 1.16
C GLY A 383 -29.48 4.48 1.64
N ALA A 384 -28.31 3.82 1.66
CA ALA A 384 -27.03 4.37 2.11
C ALA A 384 -26.51 5.51 1.22
N GLY A 385 -27.13 5.78 0.07
CA GLY A 385 -26.70 6.80 -0.88
C GLY A 385 -25.73 6.27 -1.94
N ARG A 386 -25.02 7.18 -2.59
CA ARG A 386 -24.07 6.87 -3.67
C ARG A 386 -22.66 6.69 -3.12
N LEU A 387 -21.86 5.90 -3.82
CA LEU A 387 -20.51 5.53 -3.40
C LEU A 387 -19.49 6.11 -4.38
N ALA A 388 -18.36 6.57 -3.88
CA ALA A 388 -17.19 6.90 -4.69
C ALA A 388 -16.01 6.01 -4.28
N LEU A 389 -15.37 5.43 -5.28
CA LEU A 389 -14.16 4.66 -5.17
C LEU A 389 -12.97 5.57 -5.46
N PHE A 390 -12.11 5.81 -4.48
CA PHE A 390 -10.90 6.60 -4.64
C PHE A 390 -9.64 5.74 -4.71
N ARG A 391 -8.68 6.17 -5.56
CA ARG A 391 -7.36 5.55 -5.76
C ARG A 391 -6.30 6.59 -6.13
N GLY A 392 -5.05 6.35 -5.77
CA GLY A 392 -3.91 7.18 -6.13
C GLY A 392 -3.11 7.65 -4.92
N SER A 393 -2.22 8.62 -5.13
CA SER A 393 -1.24 9.09 -4.14
C SER A 393 -1.51 10.50 -3.59
N GLY A 394 -2.72 11.01 -3.81
CA GLY A 394 -3.17 12.30 -3.30
C GLY A 394 -3.91 12.22 -1.95
N SER A 395 -4.44 13.38 -1.57
CA SER A 395 -5.14 13.60 -0.31
C SER A 395 -6.65 13.65 -0.53
N LEU A 396 -7.38 13.03 0.40
CA LEU A 396 -8.84 13.08 0.52
C LEU A 396 -9.18 13.63 1.91
N VAL A 397 -10.18 14.51 1.98
CA VAL A 397 -10.70 15.06 3.22
C VAL A 397 -12.14 14.64 3.36
N LEU A 398 -12.44 13.97 4.47
CA LEU A 398 -13.78 13.56 4.84
C LEU A 398 -14.39 14.57 5.82
N ARG A 399 -15.70 14.82 5.70
CA ARG A 399 -16.51 15.45 6.75
C ARG A 399 -17.23 14.37 7.54
N LEU A 400 -17.00 14.31 8.84
CA LEU A 400 -17.48 13.24 9.70
C LEU A 400 -18.21 13.82 10.90
N PRO A 401 -19.33 13.22 11.36
CA PRO A 401 -20.00 13.65 12.59
C PRO A 401 -19.21 13.24 13.85
N ARG A 402 -18.44 12.15 13.77
CA ARG A 402 -17.59 11.64 14.84
C ARG A 402 -16.40 10.86 14.25
N PRO A 403 -15.36 10.56 15.05
CA PRO A 403 -14.26 9.70 14.60
C PRO A 403 -14.80 8.35 14.10
N PRO A 404 -14.28 7.83 12.98
CA PRO A 404 -14.78 6.59 12.42
C PRO A 404 -14.27 5.39 13.23
N THR A 405 -15.05 4.32 13.24
CA THR A 405 -14.68 3.01 13.77
C THR A 405 -14.36 2.08 12.61
N ALA A 406 -13.22 1.39 12.68
CA ALA A 406 -12.81 0.41 11.69
C ALA A 406 -13.13 -1.01 12.18
N VAL A 407 -13.77 -1.81 11.34
CA VAL A 407 -14.13 -3.20 11.64
C VAL A 407 -13.58 -4.09 10.52
N SER A 408 -12.63 -4.96 10.86
CA SER A 408 -12.08 -5.94 9.91
C SER A 408 -13.08 -7.06 9.65
N VAL A 409 -13.17 -7.49 8.40
CA VAL A 409 -14.04 -8.55 7.91
C VAL A 409 -13.18 -9.56 7.17
N ARG A 410 -13.31 -10.85 7.51
CA ARG A 410 -12.52 -11.93 6.90
C ARG A 410 -13.33 -12.72 5.89
N THR A 411 -12.62 -13.37 4.98
CA THR A 411 -13.23 -14.27 3.98
C THR A 411 -14.12 -15.33 4.63
N GLY A 412 -15.38 -15.40 4.20
CA GLY A 412 -16.39 -16.33 4.72
C GLY A 412 -17.34 -15.73 5.77
N GLU A 413 -17.08 -14.49 6.21
CA GLU A 413 -17.96 -13.74 7.10
C GLU A 413 -18.91 -12.83 6.29
N ASP A 414 -20.18 -12.80 6.71
CA ASP A 414 -21.14 -11.80 6.26
C ASP A 414 -21.30 -10.76 7.37
N VAL A 415 -21.00 -9.51 7.07
CA VAL A 415 -21.15 -8.42 8.02
C VAL A 415 -22.35 -7.57 7.64
N ARG A 416 -23.18 -7.30 8.63
CA ARG A 416 -24.41 -6.53 8.50
C ARG A 416 -24.19 -5.16 9.11
N VAL A 417 -24.49 -4.12 8.34
CA VAL A 417 -24.24 -2.73 8.69
C VAL A 417 -25.49 -1.92 8.46
N ALA A 418 -25.80 -1.06 9.42
CA ALA A 418 -26.85 -0.06 9.29
C ALA A 418 -26.42 0.97 8.21
N PRO A 419 -27.16 1.13 7.10
CA PRO A 419 -26.75 1.90 5.93
C PRO A 419 -26.36 3.37 6.21
N GLU A 420 -26.99 3.99 7.19
CA GLU A 420 -26.72 5.36 7.65
C GLU A 420 -25.38 5.47 8.41
N SER A 421 -24.98 4.41 9.09
CA SER A 421 -23.71 4.32 9.82
C SER A 421 -22.51 4.00 8.92
N LEU A 422 -22.75 3.56 7.68
CA LEU A 422 -21.69 3.24 6.74
C LEU A 422 -20.98 4.49 6.23
N LEU A 423 -19.70 4.66 6.59
CA LEU A 423 -18.82 5.64 5.96
C LEU A 423 -18.29 5.13 4.62
N GLY A 424 -17.92 3.86 4.59
CA GLY A 424 -17.19 3.28 3.47
C GLY A 424 -16.47 2.00 3.84
N TRP A 425 -15.55 1.57 3.00
CA TRP A 425 -14.67 0.42 3.29
C TRP A 425 -13.41 0.46 2.44
N THR A 426 -12.42 -0.33 2.87
CA THR A 426 -11.23 -0.66 2.09
C THR A 426 -11.06 -2.18 2.00
N GLY A 427 -10.28 -2.64 1.04
CA GLY A 427 -10.16 -4.06 0.68
C GLY A 427 -11.26 -4.51 -0.27
N ARG A 428 -11.47 -5.83 -0.34
CA ARG A 428 -12.40 -6.50 -1.25
C ARG A 428 -13.67 -6.88 -0.53
N LEU A 429 -14.45 -5.87 -0.19
CA LEU A 429 -15.80 -6.04 0.32
C LEU A 429 -16.79 -5.69 -0.77
N PHE A 430 -17.80 -6.55 -0.91
CA PHE A 430 -18.86 -6.40 -1.89
C PHE A 430 -20.19 -6.32 -1.15
N PRO A 431 -21.00 -5.27 -1.41
CA PRO A 431 -22.36 -5.23 -0.92
C PRO A 431 -23.18 -6.34 -1.59
N LEU A 432 -23.96 -7.07 -0.79
CA LEU A 432 -24.88 -8.08 -1.27
C LEU A 432 -26.21 -7.42 -1.64
N ASP A 433 -26.83 -7.88 -2.73
CA ASP A 433 -28.10 -7.33 -3.22
C ASP A 433 -29.33 -7.87 -2.47
N GLU A 434 -29.12 -8.61 -1.39
CA GLU A 434 -30.18 -9.18 -0.57
C GLU A 434 -30.81 -8.11 0.32
N ALA A 435 -32.14 -7.97 0.24
CA ALA A 435 -32.90 -7.10 1.13
C ALA A 435 -33.01 -7.74 2.51
N VAL A 436 -32.03 -7.47 3.37
CA VAL A 436 -32.02 -7.89 4.76
C VAL A 436 -32.64 -6.79 5.61
N ARG A 437 -33.51 -7.16 6.55
CA ARG A 437 -34.05 -6.26 7.56
C ARG A 437 -33.62 -6.72 8.94
N ASP A 438 -33.45 -5.75 9.84
CA ASP A 438 -33.26 -6.04 11.25
C ASP A 438 -34.60 -6.46 11.91
N PRO A 439 -34.60 -6.87 13.19
CA PRO A 439 -35.83 -7.23 13.90
C PRO A 439 -36.84 -6.09 14.05
N GLU A 440 -36.40 -4.83 13.96
CA GLU A 440 -37.24 -3.62 14.05
C GLU A 440 -37.82 -3.24 12.68
N GLY A 441 -37.35 -3.89 11.60
CA GLY A 441 -37.81 -3.71 10.23
C GLY A 441 -36.92 -2.76 9.41
N ASP A 442 -35.83 -2.27 9.98
CA ASP A 442 -34.91 -1.33 9.33
C ASP A 442 -34.03 -2.03 8.31
N ALA A 443 -33.67 -1.30 7.24
CA ALA A 443 -32.85 -1.85 6.17
C ALA A 443 -31.43 -2.12 6.67
N ILE A 444 -30.88 -3.29 6.33
CA ILE A 444 -29.51 -3.66 6.62
C ILE A 444 -28.75 -3.84 5.31
N LEU A 445 -27.56 -3.25 5.22
CA LEU A 445 -26.60 -3.57 4.18
C LEU A 445 -25.73 -4.75 4.63
N ALA A 446 -25.78 -5.86 3.89
CA ALA A 446 -24.84 -6.96 4.06
C ALA A 446 -23.62 -6.77 3.15
N LEU A 447 -22.42 -6.97 3.69
CA LEU A 447 -21.17 -6.98 2.95
C LEU A 447 -20.45 -8.32 3.17
N ARG A 448 -19.84 -8.84 2.11
CA ARG A 448 -19.02 -10.05 2.13
C ARG A 448 -17.67 -9.80 1.49
N GLY A 449 -16.65 -10.47 2.02
CA GLY A 449 -15.32 -10.52 1.42
C GLY A 449 -14.22 -10.35 2.46
N ASP A 450 -13.14 -9.69 2.08
CA ASP A 450 -11.98 -9.49 2.95
C ASP A 450 -11.57 -8.01 2.91
N GLY A 451 -11.59 -7.35 4.06
CA GLY A 451 -11.32 -5.92 4.11
C GLY A 451 -11.67 -5.29 5.45
N THR A 452 -11.81 -3.96 5.44
CA THR A 452 -12.18 -3.19 6.64
C THR A 452 -13.32 -2.25 6.33
N ILE A 453 -14.42 -2.40 7.06
CA ILE A 453 -15.58 -1.51 7.02
C ILE A 453 -15.30 -0.32 7.93
N LEU A 454 -15.65 0.87 7.45
CA LEU A 454 -15.57 2.11 8.19
C LEU A 454 -16.98 2.56 8.57
N LEU A 455 -17.18 2.82 9.85
CA LEU A 455 -18.46 3.23 10.43
C LEU A 455 -18.33 4.60 11.10
N VAL A 456 -19.37 5.43 10.98
CA VAL A 456 -19.47 6.76 11.59
C VAL A 456 -20.66 6.89 12.48
#